data_AF-A0A927J209-F1
#
_entry.id   AF-A0A927J209-F1
#
_cell.length_a   1.000
_cell.length_b   1.000
_cell.length_c   1.000
_cell.angle_alpha   90.00
_cell.angle_beta   90.00
_cell.angle_gamma   90.00
#
_symmetry.space_group_name_H-M   'P 1'
#
loop_
_entity.id
_entity.type
_entity.pdbx_description
1 polymer ?
#
loop_
_entity_poly.entity_id
_entity_poly.type
_entity_poly.pdbx_seq_one_letter_code
_entity_poly.pdbx_strand_id
1 'polypeptide(L)'
;MILAAVLQAIGLFIATNIDDIIVLSLFFARGAGQRGTTTRILVGQYVGFACILGAAVLVTIGAGAFLPSAAIPYFGLIPLALGLWAAWQAWRGDDDDDDAKVTGTKVSAWTVAGVTFANGGDNIGVYVPVFLSVEPIAVVAYCLVFLALVAVLVVVAKFVATRPPIAEVLERWEHILFPIVLIGLGIVILVSGGAFGL
;
A
#
# COMPACT_ATOMS: atom_id res chain seq x y z
N MET A 1 -3.34 -23.83 -0.09
CA MET A 1 -3.47 -22.90 1.06
C MET A 1 -2.32 -21.90 1.10
N ILE A 2 -1.06 -22.31 1.37
CA ILE A 2 0.07 -21.36 1.51
C ILE A 2 0.42 -20.64 0.21
N LEU A 3 0.49 -21.33 -0.93
CA LEU A 3 0.80 -20.70 -2.23
C LEU A 3 -0.24 -19.63 -2.63
N ALA A 4 -1.51 -19.87 -2.32
CA ALA A 4 -2.58 -18.91 -2.58
C ALA A 4 -2.43 -17.64 -1.71
N ALA A 5 -2.14 -17.81 -0.42
CA ALA A 5 -1.89 -16.69 0.49
C ALA A 5 -0.66 -15.86 0.08
N VAL A 6 0.41 -16.51 -0.39
CA VAL A 6 1.59 -15.80 -0.92
C VAL A 6 1.26 -15.02 -2.18
N LEU A 7 0.51 -15.60 -3.13
CA LEU A 7 0.09 -14.89 -4.34
C LEU A 7 -0.85 -13.71 -4.02
N GLN A 8 -1.78 -13.89 -3.10
CA GLN A 8 -2.65 -12.82 -2.62
C GLN A 8 -1.86 -11.73 -1.92
N ALA A 9 -0.88 -12.08 -1.08
CA ALA A 9 0.01 -11.11 -0.45
C ALA A 9 0.84 -10.35 -1.49
N ILE A 10 1.41 -11.02 -2.50
CA ILE A 10 2.13 -10.34 -3.58
C ILE A 10 1.19 -9.37 -4.32
N GLY A 11 0.00 -9.82 -4.71
CA GLY A 11 -0.97 -8.98 -5.41
C GLY A 11 -1.41 -7.78 -4.57
N LEU A 12 -1.68 -8.00 -3.28
CA LEU A 12 -2.06 -6.96 -2.34
C LEU A 12 -0.95 -5.93 -2.16
N PHE A 13 0.29 -6.39 -1.95
CA PHE A 13 1.46 -5.53 -1.82
C PHE A 13 1.68 -4.70 -3.08
N ILE A 14 1.60 -5.30 -4.27
CA ILE A 14 1.74 -4.56 -5.52
C ILE A 14 0.67 -3.48 -5.61
N ALA A 15 -0.60 -3.81 -5.36
CA ALA A 15 -1.70 -2.86 -5.51
C ALA A 15 -1.65 -1.67 -4.55
N THR A 16 -1.05 -1.84 -3.38
CA THR A 16 -0.96 -0.86 -2.29
C THR A 16 0.39 -0.13 -2.26
N ASN A 17 1.32 -0.45 -3.17
CA ASN A 17 2.64 0.18 -3.15
C ASN A 17 3.04 0.70 -4.54
N ILE A 18 2.07 0.92 -5.43
CA ILE A 18 2.33 1.51 -6.76
C ILE A 18 2.71 2.99 -6.61
N ASP A 19 1.99 3.73 -5.77
CA ASP A 19 2.25 5.11 -5.37
C ASP A 19 3.65 5.27 -4.75
N ASP A 20 4.04 4.32 -3.90
CA ASP A 20 5.36 4.27 -3.28
C ASP A 20 6.49 4.16 -4.31
N ILE A 21 6.26 3.54 -5.48
CA ILE A 21 7.25 3.49 -6.56
C ILE A 21 7.57 4.91 -7.04
N ILE A 22 6.55 5.74 -7.24
CA ILE A 22 6.70 7.13 -7.69
C ILE A 22 7.45 7.93 -6.63
N VAL A 23 6.99 7.88 -5.38
CA VAL A 23 7.58 8.60 -4.25
C VAL A 23 9.05 8.22 -4.04
N LEU A 24 9.35 6.92 -4.00
CA LEU A 24 10.71 6.42 -3.87
C LEU A 24 11.58 6.79 -5.08
N SER A 25 11.01 6.80 -6.29
CA SER A 25 11.75 7.21 -7.49
C SER A 25 12.18 8.68 -7.41
N LEU A 26 11.34 9.56 -6.88
CA LEU A 26 11.67 10.97 -6.64
C LEU A 26 12.77 11.13 -5.60
N PHE A 27 12.76 10.33 -4.52
CA PHE A 27 13.86 10.30 -3.55
C PHE A 27 15.18 9.86 -4.20
N PHE A 28 15.15 8.88 -5.10
CA PHE A 28 16.33 8.46 -5.86
C PHE A 28 16.82 9.54 -6.82
N ALA A 29 15.93 10.25 -7.51
CA ALA A 29 16.28 11.36 -8.39
C ALA A 29 16.95 12.51 -7.60
N ARG A 30 16.42 12.85 -6.42
CA ARG A 30 17.00 13.89 -5.54
C ARG A 30 18.32 13.48 -4.90
N GLY A 31 18.48 12.21 -4.57
CA GLY A 31 19.70 11.67 -3.98
C GLY A 31 20.75 11.22 -5.01
N ALA A 32 20.53 11.50 -6.30
CA ALA A 32 21.45 11.14 -7.37
C ALA A 32 22.85 11.74 -7.13
N GLY A 33 23.89 10.94 -7.33
CA GLY A 33 25.29 11.34 -7.11
C GLY A 33 25.75 11.34 -5.65
N GLN A 34 24.88 11.13 -4.66
CA GLN A 34 25.29 11.01 -3.25
C GLN A 34 25.58 9.56 -2.87
N ARG A 35 26.71 9.31 -2.20
CA ARG A 35 27.03 7.98 -1.65
C ARG A 35 26.08 7.64 -0.51
N GLY A 36 25.53 6.43 -0.53
CA GLY A 36 24.65 5.91 0.53
C GLY A 36 23.16 6.23 0.37
N THR A 37 22.73 6.88 -0.71
CA THR A 37 21.31 7.17 -0.99
C THR A 37 20.43 5.92 -0.95
N THR A 38 20.84 4.84 -1.64
CA THR A 38 20.09 3.58 -1.64
C THR A 38 19.90 3.03 -0.23
N THR A 39 20.95 3.05 0.61
CA THR A 39 20.85 2.55 1.98
C THR A 39 19.92 3.39 2.84
N ARG A 40 19.97 4.73 2.71
CA ARG A 40 19.06 5.63 3.46
C ARG A 40 17.61 5.41 3.06
N ILE A 41 17.35 5.29 1.76
CA ILE A 41 16.00 5.02 1.24
C ILE A 41 15.52 3.65 1.70
N LEU A 42 16.34 2.61 1.59
CA LEU A 42 16.00 1.26 2.01
C LEU A 42 15.66 1.21 3.51
N VAL A 43 16.51 1.77 4.37
CA VAL A 43 16.28 1.81 5.82
C VAL A 43 15.03 2.62 6.14
N GLY A 44 14.85 3.78 5.50
CA GLY A 44 13.66 4.61 5.69
C GLY A 44 12.38 3.87 5.30
N GLN A 45 12.36 3.22 4.15
CA GLN A 45 11.20 2.45 3.68
C GLN A 45 10.88 1.31 4.65
N TYR A 46 11.87 0.54 5.11
CA TYR A 46 11.62 -0.53 6.08
C TYR A 46 11.04 0.01 7.39
N VAL A 47 11.56 1.13 7.90
CA VAL A 47 11.04 1.73 9.14
C VAL A 47 9.62 2.23 8.95
N GLY A 48 9.34 3.00 7.90
CA GLY A 48 8.01 3.52 7.61
C GLY A 48 6.99 2.41 7.36
N PHE A 49 7.36 1.44 6.53
CA PHE A 49 6.51 0.30 6.19
C PHE A 49 6.27 -0.63 7.39
N ALA A 50 7.27 -0.85 8.25
CA ALA A 50 7.08 -1.60 9.49
C ALA A 50 6.11 -0.90 10.45
N CYS A 51 6.12 0.44 10.51
CA CYS A 51 5.15 1.20 11.28
C CYS A 51 3.72 1.06 10.72
N ILE A 52 3.55 1.15 9.40
CA ILE A 52 2.25 0.91 8.73
C ILE A 52 1.75 -0.50 9.06
N LEU A 53 2.61 -1.50 8.87
CA LEU A 53 2.28 -2.90 9.08
C LEU A 53 1.93 -3.17 10.54
N GLY A 54 2.71 -2.61 11.47
CA GLY A 54 2.44 -2.67 12.91
C GLY A 54 1.11 -2.02 13.27
N ALA A 55 0.81 -0.84 12.73
CA ALA A 55 -0.47 -0.17 12.93
C ALA A 55 -1.64 -0.99 12.39
N ALA A 56 -1.53 -1.53 11.17
CA ALA A 56 -2.55 -2.40 10.58
C ALA A 56 -2.79 -3.66 11.44
N VAL A 57 -1.74 -4.34 11.89
CA VAL A 57 -1.86 -5.50 12.77
C VAL A 57 -2.50 -5.13 14.12
N LEU A 58 -2.12 -4.00 14.72
CA LEU A 58 -2.73 -3.53 15.98
C LEU A 58 -4.22 -3.23 15.80
N VAL A 59 -4.60 -2.56 14.70
CA VAL A 59 -5.99 -2.27 14.38
C VAL A 59 -6.77 -3.57 14.14
N THR A 60 -6.21 -4.54 13.40
CA THR A 60 -6.82 -5.86 13.20
C THR A 60 -7.03 -6.59 14.52
N ILE A 61 -6.04 -6.62 15.42
CA ILE A 61 -6.17 -7.27 16.73
C ILE A 61 -7.24 -6.58 17.56
N GLY A 62 -7.25 -5.24 17.60
CA GLY A 62 -8.27 -4.47 18.31
C GLY A 62 -9.67 -4.72 17.74
N ALA A 63 -9.84 -4.59 16.43
CA ALA A 63 -11.10 -4.84 15.75
C ALA A 63 -11.59 -6.28 16.00
N GLY A 64 -10.73 -7.29 15.89
CA GLY A 64 -11.09 -8.68 16.16
C GLY A 64 -11.42 -8.98 17.62
N ALA A 65 -10.87 -8.21 18.58
CA ALA A 65 -11.14 -8.38 20.00
C ALA A 65 -12.45 -7.70 20.45
N PHE A 66 -12.83 -6.59 19.82
CA PHE A 66 -13.96 -5.76 20.25
C PHE A 66 -15.19 -5.86 19.35
N LEU A 67 -15.07 -6.34 18.12
CA LEU A 67 -16.19 -6.44 17.18
C LEU A 67 -16.74 -7.86 17.10
N PRO A 68 -18.08 -8.01 16.95
CA PRO A 68 -18.67 -9.31 16.69
C PRO A 68 -18.19 -9.86 15.34
N SER A 69 -18.02 -11.18 15.25
CA SER A 69 -17.56 -11.85 14.03
C SER A 69 -18.44 -11.56 12.81
N ALA A 70 -19.74 -11.31 13.02
CA ALA A 70 -20.67 -10.88 11.96
C ALA A 70 -20.36 -9.49 11.37
N ALA A 71 -19.60 -8.64 12.06
CA ALA A 71 -19.20 -7.32 11.56
C ALA A 71 -17.95 -7.37 10.67
N ILE A 72 -17.13 -8.43 10.79
CA ILE A 72 -15.86 -8.60 10.06
C ILE A 72 -16.03 -8.52 8.54
N PRO A 73 -17.00 -9.21 7.91
CA PRO A 73 -17.19 -9.15 6.46
C PRO A 73 -17.49 -7.75 5.94
N TYR A 74 -18.15 -6.91 6.73
CA TYR A 74 -18.49 -5.54 6.37
C TYR A 74 -17.28 -4.61 6.29
N PHE A 75 -16.11 -5.02 6.78
CA PHE A 75 -14.86 -4.28 6.52
C PHE A 75 -14.52 -4.24 5.03
N GLY A 76 -15.05 -5.15 4.22
CA GLY A 76 -14.96 -5.06 2.76
C GLY A 76 -15.67 -3.84 2.16
N LEU A 77 -16.58 -3.20 2.90
CA LEU A 77 -17.17 -1.91 2.49
C LEU A 77 -16.15 -0.78 2.46
N ILE A 78 -15.09 -0.83 3.28
CA ILE A 78 -14.04 0.21 3.32
C ILE A 78 -13.28 0.26 1.98
N PRO A 79 -12.60 -0.81 1.52
CA PRO A 79 -11.92 -0.79 0.24
C PRO A 79 -12.91 -0.62 -0.92
N LEU A 80 -14.14 -1.16 -0.81
CA LEU A 80 -15.16 -0.93 -1.84
C LEU A 80 -15.50 0.57 -1.98
N ALA A 81 -15.75 1.26 -0.87
CA ALA A 81 -16.06 2.68 -0.87
C ALA A 81 -14.89 3.53 -1.36
N LEU A 82 -13.67 3.24 -0.89
CA LEU A 82 -12.45 3.92 -1.34
C LEU A 82 -12.22 3.72 -2.85
N GLY A 83 -12.41 2.51 -3.35
CA GLY A 83 -12.26 2.20 -4.77
C GLY A 83 -13.32 2.88 -5.63
N LEU A 84 -14.59 2.90 -5.20
CA LEU A 84 -15.64 3.62 -5.90
C LEU A 84 -15.40 5.14 -5.90
N TRP A 85 -14.93 5.69 -4.78
CA TRP A 85 -14.60 7.10 -4.65
C TRP A 85 -13.43 7.49 -5.56
N ALA A 86 -12.34 6.70 -5.57
CA ALA A 86 -11.20 6.91 -6.46
C ALA A 86 -11.60 6.80 -7.94
N ALA A 87 -12.43 5.82 -8.31
CA ALA A 87 -12.95 5.69 -9.68
C ALA A 87 -13.81 6.89 -10.10
N TRP A 88 -14.62 7.41 -9.17
CA TRP A 88 -15.46 8.58 -9.42
C TRP A 88 -14.64 9.85 -9.61
N GLN A 89 -13.59 10.04 -8.81
CA GLN A 89 -12.69 11.18 -8.93
C GLN A 89 -11.91 11.14 -10.25
N ALA A 90 -11.39 9.95 -10.62
CA ALA A 90 -10.74 9.74 -11.92
C ALA A 90 -11.66 10.05 -13.11
N TRP A 91 -12.97 9.82 -12.99
CA TRP A 91 -13.93 10.15 -14.04
C TRP A 91 -14.33 11.62 -14.07
N ARG A 92 -14.26 12.33 -12.93
CA ARG A 92 -14.72 13.72 -12.82
C ARG A 92 -13.72 14.75 -13.35
N GLY A 93 -12.49 14.34 -13.66
CA GLY A 93 -11.51 15.14 -14.38
C GLY A 93 -11.07 16.42 -13.64
N ASP A 94 -11.21 16.46 -12.32
CA ASP A 94 -10.56 17.49 -11.51
C ASP A 94 -9.14 17.01 -11.22
N ASP A 95 -8.20 17.53 -12.01
CA ASP A 95 -6.77 17.56 -11.70
C ASP A 95 -6.57 18.49 -10.49
N ASP A 96 -6.91 18.02 -9.29
CA ASP A 96 -6.27 18.54 -8.08
C ASP A 96 -4.93 17.80 -7.95
N ASP A 97 -3.94 18.30 -8.69
CA ASP A 97 -2.52 18.10 -8.40
C ASP A 97 -2.23 18.67 -7.01
N ASP A 98 -2.55 17.91 -5.97
CA ASP A 98 -1.97 18.09 -4.64
C ASP A 98 -0.54 17.55 -4.68
N ASP A 99 0.26 18.29 -5.45
CA ASP A 99 1.68 18.15 -5.64
C ASP A 99 2.32 18.45 -4.28
N ALA A 100 2.41 17.42 -3.44
CA ALA A 100 3.03 17.49 -2.13
C ALA A 100 4.50 17.86 -2.32
N LYS A 101 4.76 19.17 -2.38
CA LYS A 101 6.08 19.76 -2.45
C LYS A 101 6.85 19.31 -1.22
N VAL A 102 7.62 18.24 -1.37
CA VAL A 102 8.62 17.82 -0.39
C VAL A 102 9.67 18.93 -0.36
N THR A 103 9.48 19.86 0.56
CA THR A 103 10.30 21.05 0.74
C THR A 103 11.66 20.68 1.35
N GLY A 104 12.72 20.97 0.60
CA GLY A 104 14.02 21.43 1.12
C GLY A 104 14.91 20.53 2.00
N THR A 105 14.52 19.30 2.37
CA THR A 105 15.33 18.51 3.32
C THR A 105 16.20 17.46 2.62
N LYS A 106 17.47 17.33 3.02
CA LYS A 106 18.40 16.30 2.52
C LYS A 106 17.77 14.91 2.64
N VAL A 107 17.87 14.07 1.60
CA VAL A 107 17.37 12.68 1.60
C VAL A 107 18.00 11.91 2.78
N SER A 108 17.22 11.75 3.83
CA SER A 108 17.56 11.07 5.08
C SER A 108 16.62 9.90 5.29
N ALA A 109 17.06 8.87 6.02
CA ALA A 109 16.21 7.71 6.31
C ALA A 109 14.93 8.11 7.05
N TRP A 110 14.99 9.13 7.93
CA TRP A 110 13.84 9.64 8.66
C TRP A 110 12.84 10.36 7.76
N THR A 111 13.32 11.12 6.77
CA THR A 111 12.44 11.77 5.79
C THR A 111 11.72 10.73 4.95
N VAL A 112 12.42 9.70 4.49
CA VAL A 112 11.80 8.61 3.73
C VAL A 112 10.78 7.87 4.60
N ALA A 113 11.15 7.45 5.82
CA ALA A 113 10.22 6.77 6.73
C ALA A 113 8.96 7.58 7.04
N GLY A 114 9.11 8.88 7.28
CA GLY A 114 7.99 9.78 7.54
C GLY A 114 7.05 9.92 6.34
N VAL A 115 7.60 10.04 5.14
CA VAL A 115 6.80 10.14 3.91
C VAL A 115 6.13 8.80 3.59
N THR A 116 6.84 7.67 3.70
CA THR A 116 6.24 6.33 3.54
C THR A 116 5.07 6.16 4.50
N PHE A 117 5.23 6.48 5.78
CA PHE A 117 4.16 6.34 6.77
C PHE A 117 2.97 7.28 6.51
N ALA A 118 3.24 8.51 6.09
CA ALA A 118 2.19 9.48 5.76
C ALA A 118 1.40 9.08 4.51
N ASN A 119 2.08 8.52 3.51
CA ASN A 119 1.47 8.07 2.27
C ASN A 119 0.71 6.75 2.44
N GLY A 120 1.26 5.79 3.19
CA GLY A 120 0.66 4.47 3.38
C GLY A 120 -0.55 4.42 4.34
N GLY A 121 -1.31 5.51 4.45
CA GLY A 121 -2.59 5.51 5.17
C GLY A 121 -3.66 4.69 4.46
N ASP A 122 -3.69 4.74 3.13
CA ASP A 122 -4.51 3.87 2.28
C ASP A 122 -4.13 2.38 2.45
N ASN A 123 -2.84 2.08 2.65
CA ASN A 123 -2.34 0.75 2.92
C ASN A 123 -2.94 0.16 4.19
N ILE A 124 -3.08 0.95 5.26
CA ILE A 124 -3.76 0.50 6.48
C ILE A 124 -5.24 0.20 6.18
N GLY A 125 -5.91 1.08 5.44
CA GLY A 125 -7.32 0.93 5.05
C GLY A 125 -7.60 -0.33 4.22
N VAL A 126 -6.59 -0.84 3.53
CA VAL A 126 -6.65 -2.05 2.71
C VAL A 126 -6.20 -3.30 3.46
N TYR A 127 -5.11 -3.22 4.23
CA TYR A 127 -4.56 -4.36 4.96
C TYR A 127 -5.45 -4.81 6.10
N VAL A 128 -6.07 -3.88 6.84
CA VAL A 128 -6.91 -4.21 8.00
C VAL A 128 -8.09 -5.11 7.63
N PRO A 129 -8.93 -4.78 6.62
CA PRO A 129 -9.99 -5.66 6.14
C PRO A 129 -9.48 -7.05 5.72
N VAL A 130 -8.34 -7.12 5.03
CA VAL A 130 -7.77 -8.41 4.59
C VAL A 130 -7.30 -9.23 5.78
N PHE A 131 -6.56 -8.64 6.70
CA PHE A 131 -6.04 -9.35 7.87
C PHE A 131 -7.16 -9.83 8.80
N LEU A 132 -8.27 -9.11 8.87
CA LEU A 132 -9.48 -9.52 9.57
C LEU A 132 -10.20 -10.70 8.90
N SER A 133 -10.01 -10.90 7.59
CA SER A 133 -10.66 -11.97 6.82
C SER A 133 -9.86 -13.28 6.77
N VAL A 134 -8.63 -13.30 7.30
CA VAL A 134 -7.73 -14.46 7.25
C VAL A 134 -7.31 -14.92 8.65
N GLU A 135 -6.78 -16.14 8.76
CA GLU A 135 -6.27 -16.65 10.03
C GLU A 135 -5.03 -15.88 10.51
N PRO A 136 -4.78 -15.78 11.83
CA PRO A 136 -3.61 -15.07 12.38
C PRO A 136 -2.27 -15.54 11.81
N ILE A 137 -2.12 -16.84 11.53
CA ILE A 137 -0.90 -17.39 10.92
C ILE A 137 -0.70 -16.90 9.48
N ALA A 138 -1.79 -16.66 8.75
CA ALA A 138 -1.74 -16.07 7.42
C ALA A 138 -1.33 -14.59 7.50
N VAL A 139 -1.81 -13.83 8.50
CA VAL A 139 -1.35 -12.45 8.73
C VAL A 139 0.17 -12.37 8.90
N VAL A 140 0.76 -13.30 9.66
CA VAL A 140 2.23 -13.39 9.80
C VAL A 140 2.91 -13.66 8.46
N ALA A 141 2.35 -14.56 7.63
CA ALA A 141 2.87 -14.83 6.30
C ALA A 141 2.80 -13.59 5.39
N TYR A 142 1.70 -12.84 5.40
CA TYR A 142 1.57 -11.56 4.68
C TYR A 142 2.64 -10.57 5.13
N CYS A 143 2.84 -10.42 6.45
CA CYS A 143 3.86 -9.53 7.00
C CYS A 143 5.27 -9.87 6.48
N LEU A 144 5.64 -11.16 6.51
CA LEU A 144 6.93 -11.62 6.02
C LEU A 144 7.10 -11.40 4.51
N VAL A 145 6.06 -11.69 3.72
CA VAL A 145 6.07 -11.45 2.28
C VAL A 145 6.22 -9.97 1.98
N PHE A 146 5.47 -9.10 2.65
CA PHE A 146 5.54 -7.66 2.43
C PHE A 146 6.93 -7.11 2.75
N LEU A 147 7.49 -7.49 3.91
CA LEU A 147 8.85 -7.07 4.28
C LEU A 147 9.88 -7.56 3.26
N ALA A 148 9.75 -8.78 2.72
CA ALA A 148 10.63 -9.23 1.64
C ALA A 148 10.46 -8.41 0.35
N LEU A 149 9.21 -8.06 -0.01
CA LEU A 149 8.89 -7.28 -1.21
C LEU A 149 9.29 -5.81 -1.09
N VAL A 150 9.43 -5.24 0.11
CA VAL A 150 9.98 -3.87 0.29
C VAL A 150 11.36 -3.73 -0.35
N ALA A 151 12.24 -4.75 -0.26
CA ALA A 151 13.52 -4.71 -0.94
C ALA A 151 13.36 -4.66 -2.47
N VAL A 152 12.42 -5.43 -3.01
CA VAL A 152 12.10 -5.45 -4.45
C VAL A 152 11.55 -4.10 -4.88
N LEU A 153 10.63 -3.53 -4.11
CA LEU A 153 10.04 -2.21 -4.33
C LEU A 153 11.12 -1.12 -4.45
N VAL A 154 12.08 -1.09 -3.51
CA VAL A 154 13.18 -0.11 -3.55
C VAL A 154 14.05 -0.28 -4.79
N VAL A 155 14.29 -1.52 -5.24
CA VAL A 155 15.04 -1.80 -6.48
C VAL A 155 14.26 -1.34 -7.71
N VAL A 156 12.95 -1.63 -7.77
CA VAL A 156 12.06 -1.19 -8.85
C VAL A 156 12.00 0.33 -8.90
N ALA A 157 11.79 1.01 -7.77
CA ALA A 157 11.78 2.47 -7.70
C ALA A 157 13.10 3.09 -8.17
N LYS A 158 14.24 2.50 -7.81
CA LYS A 158 15.56 2.93 -8.32
C LYS A 158 15.65 2.78 -9.84
N PHE A 159 15.11 1.70 -10.39
CA PHE A 159 15.08 1.46 -11.84
C PHE A 159 14.18 2.47 -12.55
N VAL A 160 13.00 2.76 -11.99
CA VAL A 160 12.04 3.74 -12.51
C VAL A 160 12.61 5.16 -12.46
N ALA A 161 13.33 5.52 -11.38
CA ALA A 161 13.99 6.82 -11.24
C ALA A 161 14.98 7.15 -12.37
N THR A 162 15.51 6.12 -13.06
CA THR A 162 16.42 6.29 -14.21
C THR A 162 15.70 6.35 -15.56
N ARG A 163 14.38 6.15 -15.60
CA ARG A 163 13.57 6.06 -16.83
C ARG A 163 12.25 6.84 -16.69
N PRO A 164 12.26 8.14 -17.04
CA PRO A 164 11.07 9.00 -16.98
C PRO A 164 9.82 8.43 -17.67
N PRO A 165 9.91 7.79 -18.86
CA PRO A 165 8.72 7.24 -19.51
C PRO A 165 8.02 6.13 -18.71
N ILE A 166 8.74 5.42 -17.85
CA ILE A 166 8.13 4.36 -17.01
C ILE A 166 7.37 5.00 -15.84
N ALA A 167 7.90 6.08 -15.27
CA ALA A 167 7.23 6.81 -14.20
C ALA A 167 5.90 7.39 -14.69
N GLU A 168 5.89 8.05 -15.86
CA GLU A 168 4.67 8.59 -16.49
C GLU A 168 3.62 7.50 -16.77
N VAL A 169 4.06 6.32 -17.21
CA VAL A 169 3.15 5.18 -17.42
C VAL A 169 2.59 4.69 -16.09
N LEU A 170 3.41 4.55 -15.05
CA LEU A 170 2.94 4.10 -13.75
C LEU A 170 1.90 5.08 -13.17
N GLU A 171 2.18 6.37 -13.20
CA GLU A 171 1.26 7.45 -12.78
C GLU A 171 -0.06 7.41 -13.55
N ARG A 172 0.00 7.18 -14.87
CA ARG A 172 -1.19 7.04 -15.71
C ARG A 172 -1.96 5.73 -15.50
N TRP A 173 -1.35 4.68 -14.97
CA TRP A 173 -2.06 3.44 -14.70
C TRP A 173 -2.54 3.35 -13.26
N GLU A 174 -1.89 4.03 -12.33
CA GLU A 174 -2.23 4.04 -10.90
C GLU A 174 -3.69 4.44 -10.66
N HIS A 175 -4.11 5.58 -11.22
CA HIS A 175 -5.48 6.10 -11.06
C HIS A 175 -6.58 5.18 -11.61
N ILE A 176 -6.23 4.18 -12.42
CA ILE A 176 -7.15 3.15 -12.93
C ILE A 176 -7.03 1.86 -12.12
N LEU A 177 -5.80 1.40 -11.89
CA LEU A 177 -5.49 0.12 -11.26
C LEU A 177 -5.89 0.11 -9.79
N PHE A 178 -5.61 1.19 -9.06
CA PHE A 178 -5.93 1.32 -7.64
C PHE A 178 -7.44 1.17 -7.35
N PRO A 179 -8.35 1.93 -8.00
CA PRO A 179 -9.80 1.72 -7.84
C PRO A 179 -10.27 0.30 -8.14
N ILE A 180 -9.77 -0.30 -9.23
CA ILE A 180 -10.19 -1.64 -9.66
C ILE A 180 -9.83 -2.69 -8.61
N VAL A 181 -8.59 -2.64 -8.08
CA VAL A 181 -8.16 -3.59 -7.07
C VAL A 181 -8.95 -3.42 -5.78
N LEU A 182 -9.17 -2.17 -5.34
CA LEU A 182 -9.96 -1.87 -4.14
C LEU A 182 -11.41 -2.38 -4.23
N ILE A 183 -12.08 -2.13 -5.35
CA ILE A 183 -13.43 -2.61 -5.61
C ILE A 183 -13.46 -4.14 -5.60
N GLY A 184 -12.54 -4.78 -6.32
CA GLY A 184 -12.43 -6.24 -6.37
C GLY A 184 -12.20 -6.85 -4.99
N LEU A 185 -11.28 -6.29 -4.21
CA LEU A 185 -10.96 -6.74 -2.87
C LEU A 185 -12.16 -6.57 -1.93
N GLY A 186 -12.83 -5.43 -1.96
CA GLY A 186 -14.02 -5.18 -1.15
C GLY A 186 -15.14 -6.18 -1.45
N ILE A 187 -15.40 -6.45 -2.73
CA ILE A 187 -16.36 -7.49 -3.15
C ILE A 187 -15.94 -8.86 -2.62
N VAL A 188 -14.67 -9.24 -2.79
CA VAL A 188 -14.17 -10.55 -2.33
C VAL A 188 -14.34 -10.70 -0.82
N ILE A 189 -14.01 -9.69 -0.01
CA ILE A 189 -14.16 -9.75 1.46
C ILE A 189 -15.63 -9.87 1.85
N LEU A 190 -16.52 -9.09 1.22
CA LEU A 190 -17.96 -9.12 1.51
C LEU A 190 -18.59 -10.47 1.18
N VAL A 191 -18.27 -11.03 0.00
CA VAL A 191 -18.83 -12.30 -0.47
C VAL A 191 -18.23 -13.48 0.29
N SER A 192 -16.90 -13.55 0.42
CA SER A 192 -16.25 -14.66 1.14
C SER A 192 -16.53 -14.66 2.64
N GLY A 193 -16.79 -13.49 3.22
CA GLY A 193 -17.21 -13.36 4.62
C GLY A 193 -18.71 -13.57 4.86
N GLY A 194 -19.54 -13.71 3.83
CA GLY A 194 -20.98 -13.94 3.99
C GLY A 194 -21.78 -12.73 4.50
N ALA A 195 -21.34 -11.50 4.19
CA ALA A 195 -21.94 -10.24 4.67
C ALA A 195 -23.45 -10.06 4.34
N PHE A 196 -23.99 -10.89 3.44
CA PHE A 196 -25.38 -10.84 2.98
C PHE A 196 -26.08 -12.21 3.03
N GLY A 197 -25.47 -13.22 3.66
CA GLY A 197 -25.98 -14.60 3.64
C GLY A 197 -25.91 -15.26 2.25
N LEU A 198 -25.04 -14.75 1.38
CA LEU A 198 -24.75 -15.25 0.03
C LEU A 198 -23.63 -16.30 0.05
#